data_AF-A0ABD7B5F2-F1
#
_entry.id   AF-A0ABD7B5F2-F1
#
_cell.length_a   1.000
_cell.length_b   1.000
_cell.length_c   1.000
_cell.angle_alpha   90.00
_cell.angle_beta   90.00
_cell.angle_gamma   90.00
#
_symmetry.space_group_name_H-M   'P 1'
#
loop_
_entity.id
_entity.type
_entity.pdbx_description
1 polymer ?
#
loop_
_entity_poly.entity_id
_entity_poly.type
_entity_poly.pdbx_seq_one_letter_code
_entity_poly.pdbx_strand_id
1 'polypeptide(L)'
;MELNDAMGQALRNARVRKGLTQEDFGSISSRTYISSLERGMKAVTVNKLNSIADMMGVHPLSILVEGYLLQSGGSLDELLARVRSEIGDEH
;
A
#
# COMPACT_ATOMS: atom_id res chain seq x y z
N MET A 1 8.42 -11.91 2.90
CA MET A 1 9.06 -10.57 2.95
C MET A 1 8.75 -9.95 4.31
N GLU A 2 9.58 -9.05 4.83
CA GLU A 2 9.18 -8.25 6.01
C GLU A 2 8.02 -7.30 5.66
N LEU A 3 7.19 -6.95 6.64
CA LEU A 3 5.97 -6.16 6.40
C LEU A 3 6.28 -4.81 5.75
N ASN A 4 7.31 -4.12 6.22
CA ASN A 4 7.69 -2.81 5.70
C ASN A 4 8.14 -2.88 4.24
N ASP A 5 8.91 -3.91 3.87
CA ASP A 5 9.35 -4.12 2.49
C ASP A 5 8.16 -4.43 1.58
N ALA A 6 7.24 -5.29 2.04
CA ALA A 6 6.05 -5.64 1.29
C ALA A 6 5.12 -4.43 1.08
N MET A 7 4.91 -3.61 2.11
CA MET A 7 4.13 -2.37 2.02
C MET A 7 4.80 -1.32 1.12
N GLY A 8 6.13 -1.17 1.22
CA GLY A 8 6.90 -0.32 0.32
C GLY A 8 6.78 -0.74 -1.14
N GLN A 9 6.88 -2.05 -1.40
CA GLN A 9 6.73 -2.59 -2.74
C GLN A 9 5.30 -2.42 -3.28
N ALA A 10 4.26 -2.62 -2.46
CA ALA A 10 2.87 -2.37 -2.85
C ALA A 10 2.63 -0.90 -3.21
N LEU A 11 3.16 0.04 -2.41
CA LEU A 11 3.13 1.48 -2.72
C LEU A 11 3.77 1.78 -4.07
N ARG A 12 4.97 1.23 -4.31
CA ARG A 12 5.68 1.39 -5.59
C ARG A 12 4.87 0.83 -6.75
N ASN A 13 4.31 -0.36 -6.60
CA ASN A 13 3.50 -1.01 -7.64
C ASN A 13 2.28 -0.16 -7.99
N ALA A 14 1.54 0.32 -6.98
CA ALA A 14 0.40 1.20 -7.17
C ALA A 14 0.80 2.48 -7.92
N ARG A 15 1.90 3.13 -7.51
CA ARG A 15 2.42 4.32 -8.17
C ARG A 15 2.77 4.08 -9.64
N VAL A 16 3.52 3.01 -9.92
CA VAL A 16 3.95 2.67 -11.29
C VAL A 16 2.75 2.32 -12.17
N ARG A 17 1.76 1.58 -11.65
CA ARG A 17 0.50 1.30 -12.40
C ARG A 17 -0.28 2.56 -12.76
N LYS A 18 -0.16 3.62 -11.95
CA LYS A 18 -0.76 4.93 -12.24
C LYS A 18 0.11 5.84 -13.13
N GLY A 19 1.29 5.37 -13.56
CA GLY A 19 2.20 6.14 -14.41
C GLY A 19 2.87 7.32 -13.71
N LEU A 20 2.90 7.31 -12.37
CA LEU A 20 3.43 8.42 -11.57
C LEU A 20 4.91 8.20 -11.23
N THR A 21 5.66 9.29 -11.19
CA THR A 21 7.02 9.37 -10.64
C THR A 21 6.97 9.66 -9.14
N GLN A 22 8.11 9.54 -8.44
CA GLN A 22 8.19 9.91 -7.03
C GLN A 22 8.10 11.43 -6.80
N GLU A 23 8.39 12.24 -7.83
CA GLU A 23 8.37 13.70 -7.75
C GLU A 23 6.95 14.26 -7.80
N ASP A 24 6.02 13.52 -8.41
CA ASP A 24 4.60 13.90 -8.48
C ASP A 24 3.94 14.03 -7.10
N PHE A 25 4.55 13.49 -6.03
CA PHE A 25 4.06 13.58 -4.66
C PHE A 25 4.56 14.83 -3.90
N GLY A 26 5.29 15.73 -4.57
CA GLY A 26 5.98 16.87 -3.95
C GLY A 26 5.11 17.80 -3.10
N SER A 27 3.80 17.87 -3.38
CA SER A 27 2.84 18.67 -2.61
C SER A 27 2.51 18.09 -1.23
N ILE A 28 2.65 16.77 -1.05
CA ILE A 28 2.30 16.09 0.21
C ILE A 28 3.50 15.41 0.88
N SER A 29 4.60 15.24 0.17
CA SER A 29 5.78 14.53 0.67
C SER A 29 7.03 14.80 -0.15
N SER A 30 8.20 14.77 0.50
CA SER A 30 9.46 14.81 -0.25
C SER A 30 9.68 13.53 -1.05
N ARG A 31 10.30 13.66 -2.24
CA ARG A 31 10.74 12.54 -3.09
C ARG A 31 11.56 11.51 -2.31
N THR A 32 12.49 11.97 -1.47
CA THR A 32 13.35 11.10 -0.64
C THR A 32 12.53 10.30 0.37
N TYR A 33 11.48 10.89 0.96
CA TYR A 33 10.61 10.16 1.87
C TYR A 33 9.79 9.10 1.13
N ILE A 34 9.21 9.43 -0.04
CA ILE A 34 8.52 8.44 -0.90
C ILE A 34 9.46 7.29 -1.26
N SER A 35 10.68 7.60 -1.71
CA SER A 35 11.72 6.61 -1.98
C SER A 35 12.10 5.76 -0.76
N SER A 36 12.01 6.31 0.45
CA SER A 36 12.29 5.57 1.68
C SER A 36 11.17 4.62 2.05
N LEU A 37 9.92 5.03 1.86
CA LEU A 37 8.76 4.16 2.02
C LEU A 37 8.80 3.01 1.01
N GLU A 38 9.01 3.31 -0.27
CA GLU A 38 9.01 2.30 -1.34
C GLU A 38 10.11 1.25 -1.23
N ARG A 39 11.17 1.54 -0.47
CA ARG A 39 12.27 0.62 -0.18
C ARG A 39 12.15 -0.06 1.19
N GLY A 40 11.03 0.10 1.90
CA GLY A 40 10.82 -0.49 3.22
C GLY A 40 11.68 0.11 4.34
N MET A 41 12.49 1.14 4.06
CA MET A 41 13.39 1.76 5.06
C MET A 41 12.63 2.51 6.16
N LYS A 42 11.38 2.88 5.89
CA LYS A 42 10.47 3.51 6.86
C LYS A 42 9.10 2.85 6.77
N ALA A 43 8.50 2.57 7.93
CA ALA A 43 7.11 2.16 7.99
C ALA A 43 6.20 3.32 7.55
N VAL A 44 5.21 3.02 6.71
CA VAL A 44 4.15 3.97 6.34
C VAL A 44 3.06 3.94 7.42
N THR A 45 2.64 5.11 7.89
CA THR A 45 1.46 5.19 8.77
C THR A 45 0.19 5.11 7.94
N VAL A 46 -0.92 4.67 8.53
CA VAL A 46 -2.22 4.59 7.83
C VAL A 46 -2.65 5.96 7.28
N ASN A 47 -2.51 7.03 8.06
CA ASN A 47 -2.83 8.39 7.61
C ASN A 47 -1.99 8.80 6.39
N LYS A 48 -0.69 8.46 6.39
CA LYS A 48 0.21 8.78 5.27
C LYS A 48 -0.11 7.95 4.04
N LEU A 49 -0.46 6.67 4.23
CA LEU A 49 -0.94 5.79 3.17
C LEU A 49 -2.20 6.36 2.51
N ASN A 50 -3.18 6.80 3.29
CA ASN A 50 -4.39 7.45 2.77
C ASN A 50 -4.05 8.66 1.89
N SER A 51 -3.21 9.59 2.39
CA SER A 51 -2.82 10.78 1.62
C SER A 51 -2.12 10.43 0.29
N ILE A 52 -1.25 9.42 0.31
CA ILE A 52 -0.55 8.96 -0.90
C ILE A 52 -1.52 8.27 -1.87
N ALA A 53 -2.43 7.44 -1.36
CA ALA A 53 -3.45 6.73 -2.12
C ALA A 53 -4.42 7.69 -2.82
N ASP A 54 -4.87 8.74 -2.11
CA ASP A 54 -5.74 9.78 -2.64
C ASP A 54 -5.09 10.51 -3.82
N MET A 55 -3.80 10.87 -3.69
CA MET A 55 -3.02 11.50 -4.77
C MET A 55 -2.89 10.59 -6.00
N MET A 56 -2.84 9.26 -5.79
CA MET A 56 -2.79 8.28 -6.87
C MET A 56 -4.17 7.96 -7.47
N GLY A 57 -5.27 8.42 -6.86
CA GLY A 57 -6.62 8.01 -7.23
C GLY A 57 -6.83 6.50 -7.06
N VAL A 58 -6.36 5.93 -5.95
CA VAL A 58 -6.61 4.54 -5.54
C VAL A 58 -7.15 4.49 -4.12
N HIS A 59 -7.91 3.45 -3.79
CA HIS A 59 -8.31 3.22 -2.41
C HIS A 59 -7.11 2.69 -1.60
N PRO A 60 -6.82 3.21 -0.39
CA PRO A 60 -5.67 2.77 0.43
C PRO A 60 -5.72 1.29 0.79
N LEU A 61 -6.93 0.72 0.95
CA LEU A 61 -7.10 -0.72 1.19
C LEU A 61 -6.53 -1.58 0.06
N SER A 62 -6.57 -1.13 -1.20
CA SER A 62 -5.98 -1.87 -2.32
C SER A 62 -4.47 -2.03 -2.16
N ILE A 63 -3.79 -1.02 -1.60
CA ILE A 63 -2.34 -1.04 -1.33
C ILE A 63 -2.05 -1.94 -0.12
N LEU A 64 -2.85 -1.84 0.95
CA LEU A 64 -2.72 -2.70 2.12
C LEU A 64 -2.87 -4.18 1.75
N VAL A 65 -3.91 -4.51 1.00
CA VAL A 65 -4.19 -5.87 0.53
C VAL A 65 -3.02 -6.39 -0.29
N GLU A 66 -2.53 -5.63 -1.28
CA GLU A 66 -1.35 -6.03 -2.06
C GLU A 66 -0.12 -6.21 -1.17
N GLY A 67 0.09 -5.35 -0.17
CA GLY A 67 1.17 -5.50 0.80
C GLY A 67 1.10 -6.81 1.59
N TYR A 68 -0.08 -7.20 2.07
CA TYR A 68 -0.27 -8.47 2.77
C TYR A 68 -0.14 -9.69 1.85
N LEU A 69 -0.53 -9.57 0.57
CA LEU A 69 -0.31 -10.62 -0.42
C LEU A 69 1.18 -10.81 -0.71
N LEU A 70 1.93 -9.73 -0.90
CA LEU A 70 3.38 -9.77 -1.07
C LEU A 70 4.11 -10.32 0.16
N GLN A 71 3.59 -10.06 1.36
CA GLN A 71 4.15 -10.58 2.61
C GLN A 71 3.94 -12.09 2.74
N SER A 72 2.69 -12.54 2.55
CA SER A 72 2.25 -13.91 2.85
C SER A 72 2.41 -14.90 1.69
N GLY A 73 2.46 -14.41 0.45
CA GLY A 73 2.51 -15.23 -0.76
C GLY A 73 1.20 -15.95 -1.11
N GLY A 74 0.10 -15.63 -0.41
CA GLY A 74 -1.22 -16.20 -0.66
C GLY A 74 -1.96 -15.56 -1.84
N SER A 75 -3.16 -16.04 -2.13
CA SER A 75 -4.03 -15.45 -3.15
C SER A 75 -4.91 -14.33 -2.60
N LEU A 76 -5.35 -13.43 -3.50
CA LEU A 76 -6.30 -12.37 -3.17
C LEU A 76 -7.61 -12.94 -2.62
N ASP A 77 -8.11 -14.00 -3.24
CA ASP A 77 -9.40 -14.61 -2.87
C ASP A 77 -9.35 -15.22 -1.47
N GLU A 78 -8.27 -15.92 -1.11
CA GLU A 78 -8.08 -16.46 0.25
C GLU A 78 -8.01 -15.35 1.31
N LEU A 79 -7.26 -14.28 1.03
CA LEU A 79 -7.14 -13.16 1.94
C LEU A 79 -8.49 -12.45 2.15
N LEU A 80 -9.23 -12.18 1.08
CA LEU A 80 -10.53 -11.52 1.17
C LEU A 80 -11.59 -12.42 1.81
N ALA A 81 -11.57 -13.74 1.54
CA ALA A 81 -12.45 -14.69 2.20
C ALA A 81 -12.20 -14.71 3.71
N ARG A 82 -10.92 -14.72 4.12
CA ARG A 82 -10.53 -14.62 5.53
C ARG A 82 -11.02 -13.32 6.17
N VAL A 83 -10.72 -12.17 5.57
CA VAL A 83 -11.14 -10.86 6.09
C VAL A 83 -12.66 -10.78 6.23
N ARG A 84 -13.43 -11.28 5.25
CA ARG A 84 -14.89 -11.34 5.32
C ARG A 84 -15.37 -12.19 6.51
N SER A 85 -14.74 -13.35 6.75
CA SER A 85 -15.10 -14.21 7.88
C SER A 85 -14.75 -13.60 9.25
N GLU A 86 -13.70 -12.78 9.32
CA GLU A 86 -13.22 -12.15 10.56
C GLU A 86 -14.06 -10.93 10.98
N ILE A 87 -14.57 -10.16 10.02
CA ILE A 87 -15.36 -8.95 10.29
C ILE A 87 -16.85 -9.28 10.52
N GLY A 88 -17.32 -10.41 9.99
CA GLY A 88 -18.71 -10.82 10.06
C GLY A 88 -19.60 -9.98 9.14
N ASP A 89 -20.51 -10.63 8.41
CA ASP A 89 -21.63 -9.94 7.77
C ASP A 89 -22.72 -9.70 8.85
N GLU A 90 -22.42 -8.94 9.89
CA GLU A 90 -23.44 -8.45 10.83
C GLU A 90 -23.97 -7.10 10.31
N HIS A 91 -24.94 -7.17 9.40
CA HIS A 91 -25.96 -6.13 9.21
C HIS A 91 -27.32 -6.80 9.07
#